data_AF-A0A1I8GRP6-F1
#
_entry.id   AF-A0A1I8GRP6-F1
#
_cell.length_a   1.000
_cell.length_b   1.000
_cell.length_c   1.000
_cell.angle_alpha   90.00
_cell.angle_beta   90.00
_cell.angle_gamma   90.00
#
_symmetry.space_group_name_H-M   'P 1'
#
loop_
_entity.id
_entity.type
_entity.pdbx_description
1 polymer ?
#
loop_
_entity_poly.entity_id
_entity_poly.type
_entity_poly.pdbx_seq_one_letter_code
_entity_poly.pdbx_strand_id
1 'polypeptide(L)'
;MANPSAVLADISDFDRDKMNHVKVTEKLVLPNSEQLKSERKETQLRSEIEQGLQLNHVAKVEEKVVLPDASVIAQEKQEHELHEGIKRRPKLNHVDVEVRNSLPGAEAIAQEKQEHELHEGIKGRPKLNHVDVEVRNSLPGAEAIAQEKQELQLRSEIEKVHKLNPVDTKVRISMPDAGDILQERREQQLREEITKGAPLRRVETKVRDSLPDAETIAAEKAC
;
A
#
# COMPACT_ATOMS: atom_id res chain seq x y z
N MET A 1 38.23 -64.03 -68.13
CA MET A 1 39.12 -62.92 -68.53
C MET A 1 38.44 -62.22 -69.69
N ALA A 2 38.01 -60.96 -69.53
CA ALA A 2 37.33 -60.22 -70.59
C ALA A 2 38.31 -60.04 -71.77
N ASN A 3 37.88 -60.41 -72.98
CA ASN A 3 38.72 -60.33 -74.17
C ASN A 3 39.02 -58.85 -74.47
N PRO A 4 40.29 -58.40 -74.46
CA PRO A 4 40.64 -57.00 -74.64
C PRO A 4 40.20 -56.44 -76.00
N SER A 5 40.07 -57.32 -77.00
CA SER A 5 39.56 -56.97 -78.32
C SER A 5 38.08 -56.55 -78.32
N ALA A 6 37.26 -57.07 -77.40
CA ALA A 6 35.84 -56.73 -77.32
C ALA A 6 35.64 -55.33 -76.71
N VAL A 7 36.42 -54.99 -75.69
CA VAL A 7 36.38 -53.66 -75.06
C VAL A 7 36.87 -52.58 -76.02
N LEU A 8 37.88 -52.87 -76.85
CA LEU A 8 38.34 -51.93 -77.88
C LEU A 8 37.28 -51.70 -78.96
N ALA A 9 36.49 -52.72 -79.32
CA ALA A 9 35.39 -52.59 -80.26
C ALA A 9 34.25 -51.72 -79.69
N ASP A 10 33.85 -51.95 -78.44
CA ASP A 10 32.82 -51.16 -77.75
C ASP A 10 33.23 -49.69 -77.59
N ILE A 11 34.53 -49.42 -77.38
CA ILE A 11 35.05 -48.05 -77.31
C ILE A 11 35.11 -47.41 -78.71
N SER A 12 35.38 -48.18 -79.78
CA SER A 12 35.37 -47.62 -81.14
C SER A 12 33.97 -47.26 -81.64
N ASP A 13 32.93 -47.96 -81.18
CA ASP A 13 31.53 -47.65 -81.48
C ASP A 13 30.94 -46.59 -80.52
N PHE A 14 31.73 -46.10 -79.55
CA PHE A 14 31.29 -45.09 -78.60
C PHE A 14 31.15 -43.70 -79.27
N ASP A 15 29.92 -43.37 -79.63
CA ASP A 15 29.56 -42.10 -80.24
C ASP A 15 29.48 -40.97 -79.20
N ARG A 16 30.56 -40.17 -79.13
CA ARG A 16 30.68 -39.04 -78.19
C ARG A 16 29.71 -37.90 -78.50
N ASP A 17 29.20 -37.81 -79.72
CA ASP A 17 28.24 -36.78 -80.12
C ASP A 17 26.83 -37.05 -79.57
N LYS A 18 26.55 -38.29 -79.13
CA LYS A 18 25.33 -38.64 -78.40
C LYS A 18 25.38 -38.30 -76.90
N MET A 19 26.49 -37.75 -76.38
CA MET A 19 26.54 -37.27 -74.99
C MET A 19 25.86 -35.91 -74.85
N ASN A 20 24.81 -35.87 -74.03
CA ASN A 20 24.15 -34.61 -73.66
C ASN A 20 25.15 -33.65 -72.99
N HIS A 21 25.38 -32.49 -73.60
CA HIS A 21 26.17 -31.44 -72.97
C HIS A 21 25.39 -30.82 -71.81
N VAL A 22 25.86 -31.09 -70.58
CA VAL A 22 25.30 -30.47 -69.37
C VAL A 22 25.99 -29.13 -69.15
N LYS A 23 25.26 -28.03 -69.40
CA LYS A 23 25.74 -26.69 -69.07
C LYS A 23 25.61 -26.49 -67.56
N VAL A 24 26.73 -26.57 -66.85
CA VAL A 24 26.77 -26.32 -65.40
C VAL A 24 26.51 -24.83 -65.18
N THR A 25 25.38 -24.49 -64.57
CA THR A 25 25.07 -23.13 -64.14
C THR A 25 25.45 -22.97 -62.68
N GLU A 26 26.54 -22.24 -62.40
CA GLU A 26 26.85 -21.82 -61.03
C GLU A 26 25.74 -20.91 -60.54
N LYS A 27 25.02 -21.33 -59.50
CA LYS A 27 24.08 -20.47 -58.80
C LYS A 27 24.86 -19.50 -57.92
N LEU A 28 25.27 -18.37 -58.50
CA LEU A 28 25.71 -17.21 -57.72
C LEU A 28 24.47 -16.59 -57.04
N VAL A 29 24.11 -17.12 -55.87
CA VAL A 29 23.07 -16.51 -55.04
C VAL A 29 23.64 -15.23 -54.46
N LEU A 30 23.11 -14.09 -54.92
CA LEU A 30 23.45 -12.81 -54.33
C LEU A 30 22.97 -12.77 -52.87
N PRO A 31 23.75 -12.16 -51.95
CA PRO A 31 23.32 -11.99 -50.58
C PRO A 31 21.95 -11.30 -50.52
N ASN A 32 21.06 -11.82 -49.67
CA ASN A 32 19.74 -11.23 -49.49
C ASN A 32 19.87 -9.84 -48.81
N SER A 33 18.89 -8.97 -49.03
CA SER A 33 18.81 -7.64 -48.41
C SER A 33 18.95 -7.68 -46.89
N GLU A 34 18.43 -8.74 -46.25
CA GLU A 34 18.55 -8.94 -44.81
C GLU A 34 19.98 -9.24 -44.36
N GLN A 35 20.72 -10.04 -45.12
CA GLN A 35 22.11 -10.39 -44.81
C GLN A 35 23.00 -9.14 -44.86
N LEU A 36 22.84 -8.31 -45.89
CA LEU A 36 23.55 -7.03 -46.02
C LEU A 36 23.20 -6.06 -44.88
N LYS A 37 21.93 -6.01 -44.46
CA LYS A 37 21.52 -5.18 -43.31
C LYS A 37 22.13 -5.68 -42.00
N SER A 38 22.21 -6.98 -41.79
CA SER A 38 22.82 -7.56 -40.59
C SER A 38 24.33 -7.28 -40.54
N GLU A 39 25.05 -7.46 -41.65
CA GLU A 39 26.48 -7.20 -41.76
C GLU A 39 26.80 -5.71 -41.56
N ARG A 40 25.96 -4.82 -42.10
CA ARG A 40 26.11 -3.37 -41.90
C ARG A 40 25.88 -2.94 -40.45
N LYS A 41 24.92 -3.57 -39.76
CA LYS A 41 24.68 -3.30 -38.33
C LYS A 41 25.86 -3.77 -37.49
N GLU A 42 26.38 -4.97 -37.77
CA GLU A 42 27.50 -5.52 -37.02
C GLU A 42 28.78 -4.69 -37.22
N THR A 43 29.09 -4.30 -38.46
CA THR A 43 30.24 -3.43 -38.74
C THR A 43 30.11 -2.06 -38.07
N GLN A 44 28.91 -1.48 -38.05
CA GLN A 44 28.65 -0.25 -37.32
C GLN A 44 28.85 -0.40 -35.80
N LEU A 45 28.29 -1.44 -35.18
CA LEU A 45 28.44 -1.69 -33.74
C LEU A 45 29.91 -1.93 -33.37
N ARG A 46 30.67 -2.68 -34.18
CA ARG A 46 32.10 -2.89 -33.95
C ARG A 46 32.88 -1.58 -34.02
N SER A 47 32.57 -0.72 -35.00
CA SER A 47 33.18 0.61 -35.13
C SER A 47 32.84 1.51 -33.94
N GLU A 48 31.60 1.47 -33.43
CA GLU A 48 31.18 2.24 -32.26
C GLU A 48 31.91 1.79 -30.98
N ILE A 49 32.16 0.48 -30.84
CA ILE A 49 32.92 -0.07 -29.73
C ILE A 49 34.41 0.31 -29.83
N GLU A 50 35.02 0.18 -31.02
CA GLU A 50 36.43 0.55 -31.24
C GLU A 50 36.70 2.04 -31.04
N GLN A 51 35.78 2.90 -31.47
CA GLN A 51 35.89 4.35 -31.27
C GLN A 51 35.74 4.74 -29.79
N GLY A 52 35.22 3.84 -28.96
CA GLY A 52 35.00 4.06 -27.54
C GLY A 52 33.86 5.04 -27.32
N LEU A 53 32.81 4.60 -26.62
CA LEU A 53 31.84 5.54 -26.09
C LEU A 53 32.57 6.42 -25.06
N GLN A 54 32.62 7.73 -25.31
CA GLN A 54 32.95 8.69 -24.26
C GLN A 54 31.80 8.68 -23.26
N LEU A 55 31.84 7.70 -22.36
CA LEU A 55 31.04 7.74 -21.15
C LEU A 55 31.50 8.99 -20.42
N ASN A 56 30.58 9.94 -20.20
CA ASN A 56 30.83 11.02 -19.26
C ASN A 56 31.33 10.35 -17.98
N HIS A 57 32.61 10.56 -17.64
CA HIS A 57 33.13 10.12 -16.36
C HIS A 57 32.12 10.55 -15.31
N VAL A 58 31.67 9.58 -14.49
CA VAL A 58 30.74 9.81 -13.38
C VAL A 58 31.08 11.17 -12.80
N ALA A 59 30.11 12.10 -12.88
CA ALA A 59 30.28 13.46 -12.40
C ALA A 59 30.99 13.37 -11.06
N LYS A 60 32.16 14.02 -10.96
CA LYS A 60 32.98 14.13 -9.77
C LYS A 60 32.01 14.23 -8.59
N VAL A 61 31.94 13.21 -7.73
CA VAL A 61 31.08 13.27 -6.56
C VAL A 61 31.68 14.38 -5.72
N GLU A 62 31.13 15.58 -5.84
CA GLU A 62 31.37 16.66 -4.91
C GLU A 62 30.78 16.17 -3.59
N GLU A 63 31.64 15.62 -2.74
CA GLU A 63 31.31 15.36 -1.36
C GLU A 63 30.84 16.70 -0.79
N LYS A 64 29.53 16.87 -0.66
CA LYS A 64 28.95 18.02 0.01
C LYS A 64 29.29 17.90 1.48
N VAL A 65 30.50 18.33 1.85
CA VAL A 65 30.85 18.64 3.23
C VAL A 65 30.10 19.92 3.57
N VAL A 66 28.85 19.75 4.00
CA VAL A 66 28.06 20.87 4.53
C VAL A 66 28.70 21.24 5.86
N LEU A 67 29.08 22.52 6.00
CA LEU A 67 29.55 23.02 7.28
C LEU A 67 28.42 22.85 8.31
N PRO A 68 28.74 22.50 9.57
CA PRO A 68 27.72 22.37 10.60
C PRO A 68 26.92 23.69 10.72
N ASP A 69 25.60 23.57 10.69
CA ASP A 69 24.71 24.72 10.85
C ASP A 69 24.88 25.34 12.25
N ALA A 70 24.50 26.61 12.40
CA ALA A 70 24.61 27.34 13.66
C ALA A 70 23.94 26.63 14.86
N SER A 71 22.88 25.85 14.59
CA SER A 71 22.21 25.02 15.60
C SER A 71 23.13 23.92 16.15
N VAL A 72 23.88 23.25 15.28
CA VAL A 72 24.78 22.15 15.65
C VAL A 72 25.94 22.71 16.48
N ILE A 73 26.49 23.85 16.08
CA ILE A 73 27.57 24.53 16.81
C ILE A 73 27.08 25.00 18.20
N ALA A 74 25.86 25.53 18.29
CA ALA A 74 25.28 25.97 19.56
C ALA A 74 25.05 24.78 20.50
N GLN A 75 24.55 23.67 19.98
CA GLN A 75 24.35 22.44 20.75
C GLN A 75 25.68 21.88 21.26
N GLU A 76 26.69 21.77 20.40
CA GLU A 76 28.02 21.29 20.79
C GLU A 76 28.65 22.19 21.86
N LYS A 77 28.50 23.51 21.74
CA LYS A 77 28.98 24.46 22.75
C LYS A 77 28.27 24.28 24.10
N GLN A 78 26.95 24.08 24.08
CA GLN A 78 26.16 23.84 25.29
C GLN A 78 26.56 22.52 25.96
N GLU A 79 26.71 21.44 25.19
CA GLU A 79 27.17 20.16 25.73
C GLU A 79 28.58 20.26 26.31
N HIS A 80 29.49 20.95 25.62
CA HIS A 80 30.84 21.18 26.11
C HIS A 80 30.84 21.96 27.43
N GLU A 81 30.02 23.01 27.55
CA GLU A 81 29.90 23.80 28.79
C GLU A 81 29.34 22.95 29.96
N LEU A 82 28.32 22.14 29.70
CA LEU A 82 27.77 21.20 30.69
C LEU A 82 28.83 20.17 31.11
N HIS A 83 29.58 19.62 30.17
CA HIS A 83 30.63 18.64 30.46
C HIS A 83 31.73 19.25 31.32
N GLU A 84 32.16 20.47 31.02
CA GLU A 84 33.14 21.21 31.82
C GLU A 84 32.58 21.55 33.21
N GLY A 85 31.30 21.93 33.32
CA GLY A 85 30.62 22.14 34.60
C GLY A 85 30.59 20.89 35.48
N ILE A 86 30.30 19.73 34.90
CA ILE A 86 30.29 18.44 35.61
C ILE A 86 31.71 18.01 35.98
N LYS A 87 32.69 18.13 35.07
CA LYS A 87 34.10 17.82 35.36
C LYS A 87 34.65 18.64 36.53
N ARG A 88 34.27 19.91 36.63
CA ARG A 88 34.65 20.79 37.74
C ARG A 88 34.08 20.33 39.09
N ARG A 89 33.19 19.32 39.11
CA ARG A 89 32.55 18.70 40.29
C ARG A 89 32.40 19.73 41.41
N PRO A 90 31.45 20.69 41.30
CA PRO A 90 31.15 21.54 42.44
C PRO A 90 30.93 20.61 43.64
N LYS A 91 31.56 20.91 44.77
CA LYS A 91 31.38 20.12 46.00
C LYS A 91 29.90 20.14 46.33
N LEU A 92 29.17 19.12 45.89
CA LEU A 92 27.77 18.95 46.22
C LEU A 92 27.72 18.72 47.72
N ASN A 93 26.89 19.53 48.40
CA ASN A 93 26.64 19.30 49.81
C ASN A 93 26.03 17.91 49.97
N HIS A 94 26.50 17.16 50.97
CA HIS A 94 25.87 15.89 51.31
C HIS A 94 24.42 16.16 51.67
N VAL A 95 23.50 15.49 50.97
CA VAL A 95 22.08 15.47 51.31
C VAL A 95 21.81 14.13 51.95
N ASP A 96 21.54 14.13 53.25
CA ASP A 96 21.00 12.97 53.94
C ASP A 96 19.59 12.73 53.42
N VAL A 97 19.42 11.65 52.66
CA VAL A 97 18.10 11.23 52.17
C VAL A 97 17.38 10.52 53.31
N GLU A 98 16.53 11.24 54.04
CA GLU A 98 15.62 10.62 54.99
C GLU A 98 14.56 9.79 54.24
N VAL A 99 14.77 8.47 54.18
CA VAL A 99 13.74 7.53 53.69
C VAL A 99 12.61 7.51 54.72
N ARG A 100 11.50 8.18 54.41
CA ARG A 100 10.28 8.12 55.23
C ARG A 100 9.62 6.75 55.09
N ASN A 101 10.08 5.81 55.92
CA ASN A 101 9.35 4.56 56.18
C ASN A 101 8.20 4.87 57.14
N SER A 102 7.17 5.56 56.65
CA SER A 102 5.96 5.79 57.43
C SER A 102 5.33 4.44 57.78
N LEU A 103 5.03 4.24 59.07
CA LEU A 103 4.26 3.07 59.50
C LEU A 103 2.91 3.06 58.78
N PRO A 104 2.33 1.87 58.50
CA PRO A 104 1.01 1.77 57.92
C PRO A 104 0.00 2.53 58.78
N GLY A 105 -0.90 3.27 58.13
CA GLY A 105 -1.93 4.05 58.82
C GLY A 105 -2.88 3.16 59.63
N ALA A 106 -3.54 3.73 60.63
CA ALA A 106 -4.48 3.00 61.49
C ALA A 106 -5.60 2.30 60.70
N GLU A 107 -6.02 2.86 59.57
CA GLU A 107 -7.01 2.25 58.67
C GLU A 107 -6.49 0.98 58.01
N ALA A 108 -5.25 0.99 57.50
CA ALA A 108 -4.63 -0.18 56.89
C ALA A 108 -4.48 -1.34 57.89
N ILE A 109 -4.12 -1.01 59.14
CA ILE A 109 -4.02 -1.99 60.24
C ILE A 109 -5.41 -2.55 60.59
N ALA A 110 -6.45 -1.72 60.60
CA ALA A 110 -7.81 -2.16 60.88
C ALA A 110 -8.35 -3.09 59.78
N GLN A 111 -8.07 -2.78 58.51
CA GLN A 111 -8.43 -3.61 57.36
C GLN A 111 -7.73 -4.97 57.43
N GLU A 112 -6.41 -4.99 57.66
CA GLU A 112 -5.64 -6.24 57.80
C GLU A 112 -6.17 -7.12 58.94
N LYS A 113 -6.51 -6.51 60.08
CA LYS A 113 -7.10 -7.23 61.22
C LYS A 113 -8.46 -7.83 60.88
N GLN A 114 -9.30 -7.09 60.16
CA GLN A 114 -10.61 -7.58 59.71
C GLN A 114 -10.48 -8.73 58.72
N GLU A 115 -9.57 -8.63 57.74
CA GLU A 115 -9.31 -9.72 56.80
C GLU A 115 -8.77 -10.96 57.49
N HIS A 116 -7.87 -10.80 58.45
CA HIS A 116 -7.36 -11.90 59.24
C HIS A 116 -8.48 -12.63 60.01
N GLU A 117 -9.39 -11.89 60.64
CA GLU A 117 -10.53 -12.47 61.36
C GLU A 117 -11.49 -13.23 60.41
N LEU A 118 -11.78 -12.67 59.24
CA LEU A 118 -12.58 -13.34 58.21
C LEU A 118 -11.93 -14.63 57.72
N HIS A 119 -10.62 -14.60 57.49
CA HIS A 119 -9.87 -15.74 57.00
C HIS A 119 -9.84 -16.89 58.03
N GLU A 120 -9.62 -16.58 59.30
CA GLU A 120 -9.71 -17.57 60.38
C GLU A 120 -11.15 -18.12 60.52
N GLY A 121 -12.16 -17.26 60.38
CA GLY A 121 -13.56 -17.67 60.36
C GLY A 121 -13.89 -18.65 59.23
N ILE A 122 -13.32 -18.45 58.03
CA ILE A 122 -13.53 -19.34 56.86
C ILE A 122 -12.81 -20.67 57.04
N LYS A 123 -11.56 -20.66 57.54
CA LYS A 123 -10.80 -21.90 57.80
C LYS A 123 -11.48 -22.80 58.82
N GLY A 124 -12.17 -22.22 59.80
CA GLY A 124 -12.87 -22.96 60.85
C GLY A 124 -14.24 -23.51 60.46
N ARG A 125 -14.75 -23.26 59.25
CA ARG A 125 -16.12 -23.70 58.89
C ARG A 125 -16.17 -25.21 58.70
N PRO A 126 -17.16 -25.91 59.31
CA PRO A 126 -17.39 -27.32 59.02
C PRO A 126 -17.72 -27.48 57.53
N LYS A 127 -17.31 -28.61 56.94
CA LYS A 127 -17.68 -28.98 55.58
C LYS A 127 -19.20 -28.90 55.44
N LEU A 128 -19.67 -28.15 54.45
CA LEU A 128 -21.11 -28.04 54.19
C LEU A 128 -21.65 -29.44 53.88
N ASN A 129 -22.82 -29.76 54.43
CA ASN A 129 -23.52 -30.99 54.08
C ASN A 129 -23.91 -30.92 52.61
N HIS A 130 -23.76 -32.05 51.90
CA HIS A 130 -24.26 -32.16 50.55
C HIS A 130 -25.78 -32.02 50.55
N VAL A 131 -26.30 -31.09 49.76
CA VAL A 131 -27.72 -30.93 49.49
C VAL A 131 -27.92 -31.28 48.03
N ASP A 132 -28.65 -32.36 47.77
CA ASP A 132 -29.10 -32.70 46.42
C ASP A 132 -30.13 -31.64 45.98
N VAL A 133 -29.74 -30.82 45.01
CA VAL A 133 -30.63 -29.82 44.41
C VAL A 133 -31.48 -30.53 43.36
N GLU A 134 -32.72 -30.86 43.71
CA GLU A 134 -33.73 -31.26 42.72
C GLU A 134 -34.07 -30.05 41.83
N VAL A 135 -33.49 -30.01 40.63
CA VAL A 135 -33.88 -29.05 39.60
C VAL A 135 -35.29 -29.40 39.15
N ARG A 136 -36.29 -28.66 39.62
CA ARG A 136 -37.66 -28.76 39.10
C ARG A 136 -37.72 -28.14 37.71
N ASN A 137 -37.46 -28.98 36.70
CA ASN A 137 -37.81 -28.67 35.32
C ASN A 137 -39.33 -28.75 35.20
N SER A 138 -40.02 -27.65 35.52
CA SER A 138 -41.46 -27.54 35.28
C SER A 138 -41.70 -27.72 33.79
N LEU A 139 -42.56 -28.68 33.43
CA LEU A 139 -42.98 -28.86 32.05
C LEU A 139 -43.65 -27.57 31.54
N PRO A 140 -43.51 -27.23 30.24
CA PRO A 140 -44.20 -26.08 29.68
C PRO A 140 -45.71 -26.19 29.95
N GLY A 141 -46.30 -25.10 30.43
CA GLY A 141 -47.73 -25.05 30.73
C GLY A 141 -48.59 -25.21 29.46
N ALA A 142 -49.86 -25.56 29.64
CA ALA A 142 -50.81 -25.73 28.54
C ALA A 142 -50.92 -24.49 27.65
N GLU A 143 -50.76 -23.29 28.23
CA GLU A 143 -50.75 -22.02 27.50
C GLU A 143 -49.52 -21.87 26.59
N ALA A 144 -48.32 -22.20 27.10
CA ALA A 144 -47.09 -22.15 26.31
C ALA A 144 -47.15 -23.11 25.12
N ILE A 145 -47.70 -24.32 25.34
CA ILE A 145 -47.92 -25.32 24.29
C ILE A 145 -48.93 -24.82 23.25
N ALA A 146 -50.01 -24.16 23.68
CA ALA A 146 -51.01 -23.60 22.77
C ALA A 146 -50.45 -22.46 21.91
N GLN A 147 -49.64 -21.58 22.51
CA GLN A 147 -48.95 -20.50 21.79
C GLN A 147 -47.97 -21.04 20.76
N GLU A 148 -47.14 -22.02 21.12
CA GLU A 148 -46.21 -22.67 20.18
C GLU A 148 -46.95 -23.34 19.02
N LYS A 149 -48.05 -24.02 19.31
CA LYS A 149 -48.89 -24.65 18.27
C LYS A 149 -49.48 -23.61 17.30
N GLN A 150 -49.93 -22.46 17.80
CA GLN A 150 -50.44 -21.38 16.96
C GLN A 150 -49.33 -20.77 16.11
N GLU A 151 -48.13 -20.58 16.66
CA GLU A 151 -46.98 -20.06 15.91
C GLU A 151 -46.58 -21.00 14.77
N LEU A 152 -46.53 -22.31 15.04
CA LEU A 152 -46.23 -23.32 14.01
C LEU A 152 -47.28 -23.32 12.90
N GLN A 153 -48.56 -23.11 13.23
CA GLN A 153 -49.62 -22.98 12.23
C GLN A 153 -49.39 -21.75 11.34
N LEU A 154 -49.14 -20.57 11.92
CA LEU A 154 -48.84 -19.35 11.17
C LEU A 154 -47.60 -19.51 10.27
N ARG A 155 -46.53 -20.13 10.78
CA ARG A 155 -45.33 -20.43 9.99
C ARG A 155 -45.67 -21.32 8.79
N SER A 156 -46.46 -22.36 9.00
CA SER A 156 -46.89 -23.26 7.92
C SER A 156 -47.77 -22.58 6.88
N GLU A 157 -48.54 -21.55 7.28
CA GLU A 157 -49.37 -20.75 6.37
C GLU A 157 -48.55 -19.75 5.55
N ILE A 158 -47.50 -19.18 6.13
CA ILE A 158 -46.57 -18.28 5.43
C ILE A 158 -45.71 -19.07 4.43
N GLU A 159 -45.26 -20.26 4.79
CA GLU A 159 -44.52 -21.16 3.89
C GLU A 159 -45.36 -21.54 2.67
N LYS A 160 -46.68 -21.68 2.85
CA LYS A 160 -47.64 -21.75 1.74
C LYS A 160 -47.76 -20.36 1.10
N VAL A 161 -46.80 -20.01 0.25
CA VAL A 161 -46.79 -18.74 -0.49
C VAL A 161 -48.11 -18.60 -1.27
N HIS A 162 -48.96 -17.68 -0.81
CA HIS A 162 -50.17 -17.31 -1.53
C HIS A 162 -49.76 -16.41 -2.70
N LYS A 163 -50.23 -16.74 -3.91
CA LYS A 163 -50.05 -15.88 -5.08
C LYS A 163 -50.78 -14.56 -4.81
N LEU A 164 -50.03 -13.49 -4.56
CA LEU A 164 -50.59 -12.15 -4.52
C LEU A 164 -51.10 -11.79 -5.92
N ASN A 165 -52.20 -11.05 -5.97
CA ASN A 165 -52.69 -10.53 -7.24
C ASN A 165 -51.67 -9.51 -7.79
N PRO A 166 -51.33 -9.58 -9.09
CA PRO A 166 -50.48 -8.57 -9.70
C PRO A 166 -51.17 -7.22 -9.60
N VAL A 167 -50.44 -6.22 -9.09
CA VAL A 167 -50.87 -4.82 -9.03
C VAL A 167 -49.93 -4.03 -9.94
N ASP A 168 -50.50 -3.33 -10.91
CA ASP A 168 -49.74 -2.43 -11.78
C ASP A 168 -49.30 -1.19 -11.00
N THR A 169 -48.01 -1.10 -10.72
CA THR A 169 -47.39 0.09 -10.13
C THR A 169 -47.03 1.10 -11.23
N LYS A 170 -47.71 2.24 -11.26
CA LYS A 170 -47.38 3.33 -12.19
C LYS A 170 -46.23 4.16 -11.63
N VAL A 171 -44.99 3.75 -11.91
CA VAL A 171 -43.79 4.54 -11.62
C VAL A 171 -43.53 5.49 -12.79
N ARG A 172 -43.51 6.81 -12.55
CA ARG A 172 -43.07 7.78 -13.56
C ARG A 172 -41.54 7.83 -13.58
N ILE A 173 -40.93 7.20 -14.57
CA ILE A 173 -39.53 7.38 -14.92
C ILE A 173 -39.51 8.35 -16.10
N SER A 174 -39.08 9.59 -15.88
CA SER A 174 -38.83 10.55 -16.96
C SER A 174 -37.44 10.28 -17.53
N MET A 175 -37.36 10.15 -18.86
CA MET A 175 -36.07 10.10 -19.55
C MET A 175 -35.35 11.45 -19.38
N PRO A 176 -34.00 11.46 -19.26
CA PRO A 176 -33.24 12.70 -19.31
C PRO A 176 -33.57 13.46 -20.60
N ASP A 177 -33.82 14.75 -20.50
CA ASP A 177 -34.08 15.58 -21.66
C ASP A 177 -32.77 16.04 -22.33
N ALA A 178 -32.89 16.72 -23.48
CA ALA A 178 -31.72 17.20 -24.21
C ALA A 178 -30.89 18.21 -23.39
N GLY A 179 -31.53 18.96 -22.48
CA GLY A 179 -30.87 19.88 -21.57
C GLY A 179 -30.04 19.13 -20.52
N ASP A 180 -30.59 18.07 -19.92
CA ASP A 180 -29.90 17.21 -18.97
C ASP A 180 -28.62 16.62 -19.58
N ILE A 181 -28.73 16.13 -20.82
CA ILE A 181 -27.60 15.54 -21.56
C ILE A 181 -26.52 16.59 -21.87
N LEU A 182 -26.92 17.80 -22.26
CA LEU A 182 -25.99 18.89 -22.55
C LEU A 182 -25.29 19.39 -21.29
N GLN A 183 -26.00 19.44 -20.16
CA GLN A 183 -25.44 19.80 -18.86
C GLN A 183 -24.43 18.75 -18.41
N GLU A 184 -24.75 17.46 -18.52
CA GLU A 184 -23.82 16.38 -18.18
C GLU A 184 -22.55 16.43 -19.05
N ARG A 185 -22.70 16.65 -20.37
CA ARG A 185 -21.55 16.82 -21.27
C ARG A 185 -20.65 18.00 -20.87
N ARG A 186 -21.25 19.12 -20.46
CA ARG A 186 -20.49 20.30 -20.01
C ARG A 186 -19.74 20.00 -18.71
N GLU A 187 -20.36 19.29 -17.77
CA GLU A 187 -19.70 18.86 -16.54
C GLU A 187 -18.54 17.91 -16.82
N GLN A 188 -18.71 16.95 -17.73
CA GLN A 188 -17.64 16.03 -18.12
C GLN A 188 -16.43 16.77 -18.70
N GLN A 189 -16.67 17.78 -19.56
CA GLN A 189 -15.61 18.63 -20.11
C GLN A 189 -14.88 19.42 -19.02
N LEU A 190 -15.62 20.05 -18.09
CA LEU A 190 -15.03 20.80 -16.99
C LEU A 190 -14.17 19.90 -16.08
N ARG A 191 -14.64 18.69 -15.78
CA ARG A 191 -13.88 17.69 -15.00
C ARG A 191 -12.59 17.30 -15.71
N GLU A 192 -12.63 17.14 -17.02
CA GLU A 192 -11.46 16.81 -17.82
C GLU A 192 -10.44 17.96 -17.84
N GLU A 193 -10.90 19.21 -17.98
CA GLU A 193 -10.04 20.41 -17.91
C GLU A 193 -9.37 20.61 -16.55
N ILE A 194 -10.11 20.40 -15.46
CA ILE A 194 -9.58 20.46 -14.09
C ILE A 194 -8.51 19.38 -13.89
N THR A 195 -8.76 18.17 -14.39
CA THR A 195 -7.83 17.03 -14.25
C THR A 195 -6.56 17.22 -15.08
N LYS A 196 -6.66 17.86 -16.25
CA LYS A 196 -5.51 18.20 -17.10
C LYS A 196 -4.67 19.38 -16.58
N GLY A 197 -5.12 20.06 -15.52
CA GLY A 197 -4.35 21.12 -14.86
C GLY A 197 -4.17 22.37 -15.72
N ALA A 198 -5.28 23.00 -16.13
CA ALA A 198 -5.21 24.27 -16.85
C ALA A 198 -4.44 25.35 -16.06
N PRO A 199 -3.60 26.16 -16.73
CA PRO A 199 -2.80 27.18 -16.04
C PRO A 199 -3.73 28.25 -15.44
N LEU A 200 -3.76 28.32 -14.11
CA LEU A 200 -4.46 29.37 -13.39
C LEU A 200 -3.79 30.71 -13.69
N ARG A 201 -4.56 31.71 -14.11
CA ARG A 201 -4.04 33.07 -14.24
C ARG A 201 -3.66 33.57 -12.84
N ARG A 202 -2.42 34.04 -12.69
CA ARG A 202 -2.06 34.85 -11.51
C ARG A 202 -2.90 36.12 -11.55
N VAL A 203 -3.82 36.23 -10.60
CA VAL A 203 -4.49 37.48 -10.28
C VAL A 203 -3.65 38.16 -9.21
N GLU A 204 -3.12 39.35 -9.51
CA GLU A 204 -2.50 40.17 -8.48
C GLU A 204 -3.60 40.68 -7.54
N THR A 205 -3.68 40.05 -6.37
CA THR A 205 -4.50 40.56 -5.27
C THR A 205 -3.83 41.81 -4.73
N LYS A 206 -4.45 42.98 -4.94
CA LYS A 206 -4.12 44.18 -4.17
C LYS A 206 -4.63 43.97 -2.75
N VAL A 207 -3.79 43.39 -1.89
CA VAL A 207 -4.03 43.39 -0.45
C VAL A 207 -3.93 44.85 -0.01
N ARG A 208 -5.03 45.41 0.50
CA ARG A 208 -4.98 46.71 1.18
C ARG A 208 -4.37 46.47 2.56
N ASP A 209 -3.05 46.51 2.64
CA ASP A 209 -2.32 46.62 3.90
C ASP A 209 -2.37 48.08 4.37
N SER A 210 -3.58 48.59 4.66
CA SER A 210 -3.70 49.82 5.43
C SER A 210 -3.42 49.47 6.89
N LEU A 211 -2.32 50.01 7.43
CA LEU A 211 -2.05 49.96 8.87
C LEU A 211 -3.27 50.49 9.63
N PRO A 212 -3.69 49.84 10.73
CA PRO A 212 -4.78 50.32 11.54
C PRO A 212 -4.48 51.73 12.04
N ASP A 213 -5.50 52.57 11.98
CA ASP A 213 -5.50 53.96 12.41
C ASP A 213 -5.14 54.06 13.90
N ALA A 214 -4.54 55.17 14.32
CA ALA A 214 -4.13 55.36 15.71
C ALA A 214 -5.31 55.24 16.70
N GLU A 215 -6.53 55.54 16.24
CA GLU A 215 -7.76 55.44 17.01
C GLU A 215 -8.16 53.98 17.28
N THR A 216 -8.00 53.10 16.28
CA THR A 216 -8.24 51.65 16.39
C THR A 216 -7.24 50.99 17.35
N ILE A 217 -5.98 51.41 17.31
CA ILE A 217 -4.93 50.93 18.22
C ILE A 217 -5.19 51.39 19.66
N ALA A 218 -5.70 52.62 19.84
CA ALA A 218 -6.00 53.15 21.17
C ALA A 218 -7.20 52.44 21.81
N ALA A 219 -8.21 52.10 21.02
CA ALA A 219 -9.38 51.35 21.50
C ALA A 219 -9.02 49.93 21.98
N GLU A 220 -8.10 49.26 21.28
CA GLU A 220 -7.67 47.89 21.65
C GLU A 220 -6.81 47.85 22.92
N LYS A 221 -6.04 48.92 23.19
CA LYS A 221 -5.26 49.06 24.45
C LYS A 221 -6.09 49.43 25.67
N ALA A 222 -7.37 49.78 25.49
CA ALA A 222 -8.28 50.16 26.56
C ALA A 222 -9.21 49.02 27.02
N CYS A 223 -9.13 47.84 26.37
CA CYS A 223 -9.72 46.59 26.84
C CYS A 223 -8.68 45.74 27.57
#